data_AF-A0A2G5ESB0-F1
#
_entry.id   AF-A0A2G5ESB0-F1
#
_cell.length_a   1.000
_cell.length_b   1.000
_cell.length_c   1.000
_cell.angle_alpha   90.00
_cell.angle_beta   90.00
_cell.angle_gamma   90.00
#
_symmetry.space_group_name_H-M   'P 1'
#
loop_
_entity.id
_entity.type
_entity.pdbx_description
1 polymer ?
#
loop_
_entity_poly.entity_id
_entity_poly.type
_entity_poly.pdbx_seq_one_letter_code
_entity_poly.pdbx_strand_id
1 'polypeptide(L)'
;MAWSSCLSTKSLLFISAASVLLLLPVGSWAQKLDSLNLEYHNGPVLSGKIDLSILWYGRFARGQKQVLRQFIQSLNTKIGNEPQVSKWWNMVEQYQSATPAEQSDSLSSVGRTLTQQSIQSLAQKATTGLPSSVALIFTDKNVAVQGTPKGRCSQHGFVNSGASKTLYMVVGNPEVNCPECGWPFNKPTSGPHLFQLQPPNGNVGTDAMVIGLAAALAETVSNPYNTGYFLAGVEAVSACPKRFGSGAFPGFAGKIRINPGTGATYNAHGVKRSNFLLPALWNPKTRSCWTLL
;
A
#
# COMPACT_ATOMS: atom_id res chain seq x y z
N MET A 1 -23.52 87.20 -24.55
CA MET A 1 -23.40 86.00 -23.70
C MET A 1 -21.92 85.64 -23.72
N ALA A 2 -21.14 85.76 -22.64
CA ALA A 2 -21.25 85.07 -21.34
C ALA A 2 -20.95 83.57 -21.47
N TRP A 3 -20.06 82.95 -20.67
CA TRP A 3 -19.07 83.49 -19.72
C TRP A 3 -18.07 82.37 -19.34
N SER A 4 -17.03 82.71 -18.58
CA SER A 4 -16.23 81.83 -17.69
C SER A 4 -15.55 80.56 -18.23
N SER A 5 -14.22 80.59 -18.09
CA SER A 5 -13.30 79.46 -17.98
C SER A 5 -13.62 78.48 -16.84
N CYS A 6 -13.02 77.28 -16.90
CA CYS A 6 -12.45 76.64 -15.71
C CYS A 6 -11.35 75.63 -16.09
N LEU A 7 -10.17 75.71 -15.46
CA LEU A 7 -9.19 74.61 -15.48
C LEU A 7 -9.59 73.60 -14.40
N SER A 8 -9.50 72.31 -14.70
CA SER A 8 -9.68 71.24 -13.71
C SER A 8 -8.48 70.30 -13.72
N THR A 9 -7.59 70.47 -12.76
CA THR A 9 -6.48 69.56 -12.46
C THR A 9 -7.04 68.24 -11.93
N LYS A 10 -7.07 67.20 -12.78
CA LYS A 10 -7.38 65.84 -12.34
C LYS A 10 -6.17 65.21 -11.65
N SER A 11 -6.17 65.24 -10.32
CA SER A 11 -5.18 64.54 -9.50
C SER A 11 -5.14 63.05 -9.83
N LEU A 12 -3.95 62.53 -10.14
CA LEU A 12 -3.71 61.09 -10.28
C LEU A 12 -3.73 60.43 -8.89
N LEU A 13 -4.92 60.04 -8.43
CA LEU A 13 -5.06 59.16 -7.27
C LEU A 13 -4.56 57.76 -7.64
N PHE A 14 -3.28 57.51 -7.37
CA PHE A 14 -2.71 56.16 -7.35
C PHE A 14 -3.35 55.35 -6.22
N ILE A 15 -4.46 54.68 -6.53
CA ILE A 15 -5.04 53.66 -5.66
C ILE A 15 -4.07 52.48 -5.67
N SER A 16 -3.20 52.43 -4.67
CA SER A 16 -2.35 51.26 -4.41
C SER A 16 -3.23 50.07 -4.08
N ALA A 17 -3.47 49.21 -5.06
CA ALA A 17 -4.15 47.94 -4.90
C ALA A 17 -3.25 46.98 -4.12
N ALA A 18 -3.19 47.18 -2.79
CA ALA A 18 -2.51 46.29 -1.86
C ALA A 18 -3.11 44.89 -2.00
N SER A 19 -2.39 44.03 -2.71
CA SER A 19 -2.79 42.64 -2.94
C SER A 19 -2.66 41.87 -1.64
N VAL A 20 -3.71 41.92 -0.82
CA VAL A 20 -3.86 41.09 0.37
C VAL A 20 -3.94 39.65 -0.09
N LEU A 21 -2.78 38.98 -0.14
CA LEU A 21 -2.71 37.54 -0.28
C LEU A 21 -3.38 36.93 0.95
N LEU A 22 -4.66 36.57 0.80
CA LEU A 22 -5.35 35.70 1.73
C LEU A 22 -4.69 34.33 1.67
N LEU A 23 -3.66 34.16 2.51
CA LEU A 23 -3.02 32.89 2.83
C LEU A 23 -4.02 32.00 3.59
N LEU A 24 -5.04 31.53 2.88
CA LEU A 24 -5.91 30.45 3.34
C LEU A 24 -5.02 29.26 3.69
N PRO A 25 -5.12 28.68 4.90
CA PRO A 25 -4.18 27.65 5.35
C PRO A 25 -4.47 26.30 4.65
N VAL A 26 -3.89 26.12 3.46
CA VAL A 26 -3.84 24.85 2.73
C VAL A 26 -2.87 23.88 3.42
N GLY A 27 -3.21 23.44 4.64
CA GLY A 27 -2.28 22.67 5.50
C GLY A 27 -2.90 21.73 6.53
N SER A 28 -4.10 22.02 7.04
CA SER A 28 -4.66 21.37 8.24
C SER A 28 -4.83 19.85 8.18
N TRP A 29 -4.91 19.27 6.97
CA TRP A 29 -5.09 17.83 6.77
C TRP A 29 -3.78 17.06 6.59
N ALA A 30 -2.73 17.69 6.05
CA ALA A 30 -1.44 17.02 5.83
C ALA A 30 -0.71 16.81 7.17
N GLN A 31 -0.67 17.85 8.01
CA GLN A 31 0.02 17.82 9.31
C GLN A 31 -0.53 16.76 10.28
N LYS A 32 -1.81 16.36 10.14
CA LYS A 32 -2.47 15.43 11.07
C LYS A 32 -2.05 13.96 10.88
N LEU A 33 -1.42 13.59 9.76
CA LEU A 33 -0.85 12.25 9.58
C LEU A 33 0.62 12.15 9.98
N ASP A 34 1.40 13.23 9.82
CA ASP A 34 2.83 13.24 10.17
C ASP A 34 3.07 13.18 11.70
N SER A 35 2.00 13.23 12.51
CA SER A 35 2.00 13.00 13.96
C SER A 35 1.51 11.61 14.41
N LEU A 36 1.26 10.66 13.49
CA LEU A 36 0.77 9.32 13.83
C LEU A 36 1.90 8.40 14.35
N ASN A 37 2.15 8.42 15.66
CA ASN A 37 3.07 7.47 16.29
C ASN A 37 2.44 6.06 16.35
N LEU A 38 2.88 5.13 15.48
CA LEU A 38 2.50 3.71 15.63
C LEU A 38 3.17 3.11 16.85
N GLU A 39 2.35 2.60 17.77
CA GLU A 39 2.78 2.04 19.05
C GLU A 39 2.65 0.52 19.06
N TYR A 40 3.46 -0.14 19.89
CA TYR A 40 3.48 -1.59 20.06
C TYR A 40 2.68 -1.98 21.31
N HIS A 41 1.64 -2.79 21.14
CA HIS A 41 0.66 -3.11 22.18
C HIS A 41 0.93 -4.46 22.87
N ASN A 42 2.19 -4.92 22.85
CA ASN A 42 2.68 -6.14 23.49
C ASN A 42 2.09 -7.47 22.98
N GLY A 43 1.31 -7.46 21.90
CA GLY A 43 0.85 -8.66 21.21
C GLY A 43 1.85 -9.18 20.17
N PRO A 44 1.75 -10.47 19.80
CA PRO A 44 2.71 -11.13 18.91
C PRO A 44 2.82 -10.48 17.52
N VAL A 45 4.03 -10.53 16.98
CA VAL A 45 4.39 -10.19 15.59
C VAL A 45 5.01 -11.43 14.93
N LEU A 46 4.92 -11.56 13.60
CA LEU A 46 5.57 -12.67 12.90
C LEU A 46 7.06 -12.43 12.76
N SER A 47 7.89 -13.45 12.98
CA SER A 47 9.33 -13.32 12.76
C SER A 47 10.01 -14.59 12.25
N GLY A 48 11.23 -14.42 11.73
CA GLY A 48 12.02 -15.51 11.16
C GLY A 48 11.39 -16.07 9.88
N LYS A 49 11.34 -17.40 9.77
CA LYS A 49 10.87 -18.08 8.55
C LYS A 49 9.33 -18.11 8.46
N ILE A 50 8.79 -17.11 7.78
CA ILE A 50 7.37 -17.04 7.41
C ILE A 50 7.14 -17.87 6.14
N ASP A 51 6.55 -19.06 6.29
CA ASP A 51 6.03 -19.80 5.14
C ASP A 51 4.71 -19.20 4.65
N LEU A 52 4.49 -19.21 3.33
CA LEU A 52 3.27 -18.72 2.69
C LEU A 52 2.65 -19.84 1.86
N SER A 53 1.39 -20.21 2.14
CA SER A 53 0.64 -21.10 1.25
C SER A 53 -0.26 -20.30 0.32
N ILE A 54 -0.09 -20.48 -0.98
CA ILE A 54 -0.64 -19.58 -2.02
C ILE A 54 -1.85 -20.21 -2.71
N LEU A 55 -3.04 -19.69 -2.39
CA LEU A 55 -4.30 -20.08 -3.01
C LEU A 55 -4.67 -19.09 -4.14
N TRP A 56 -4.94 -19.62 -5.33
CA TRP A 56 -5.38 -18.85 -6.49
C TRP A 56 -6.90 -18.96 -6.67
N TYR A 57 -7.63 -18.00 -6.14
CA TYR A 57 -9.09 -17.98 -6.22
C TYR A 57 -9.56 -17.31 -7.53
N GLY A 58 -9.83 -18.13 -8.55
CA GLY A 58 -10.40 -17.70 -9.83
C GLY A 58 -9.46 -17.80 -11.03
N ARG A 59 -9.81 -17.10 -12.12
CA ARG A 59 -9.14 -17.13 -13.42
C ARG A 59 -8.02 -16.10 -13.51
N PHE A 60 -6.78 -16.59 -13.56
CA PHE A 60 -5.57 -15.77 -13.66
C PHE A 60 -4.75 -16.18 -14.89
N ALA A 61 -4.26 -15.20 -15.65
CA ALA A 61 -3.33 -15.44 -16.74
C ALA A 61 -1.92 -15.81 -16.23
N ARG A 62 -1.15 -16.56 -17.04
CA ARG A 62 0.20 -17.05 -16.67
C ARG A 62 1.14 -15.92 -16.23
N GLY A 63 1.12 -14.78 -16.91
CA GLY A 63 1.92 -13.60 -16.57
C GLY A 63 1.59 -13.03 -15.18
N GLN A 64 0.30 -12.93 -14.83
CA GLN A 64 -0.12 -12.42 -13.52
C GLN A 64 0.42 -13.30 -12.38
N LYS A 65 0.28 -14.63 -12.52
CA LYS A 65 0.86 -15.61 -11.58
C LYS A 65 2.40 -15.67 -11.62
N GLN A 66 3.05 -15.08 -12.62
CA GLN A 66 4.50 -15.05 -12.73
C GLN A 66 5.05 -13.83 -11.98
N VAL A 67 4.52 -12.63 -12.25
CA VAL A 67 4.94 -11.37 -11.60
C VAL A 67 4.77 -11.45 -10.08
N LEU A 68 3.63 -11.93 -9.58
CA LEU A 68 3.39 -12.08 -8.13
C LEU A 68 4.36 -13.07 -7.47
N ARG A 69 4.72 -14.17 -8.15
CA ARG A 69 5.74 -15.11 -7.66
C ARG A 69 7.16 -14.54 -7.75
N GLN A 70 7.47 -13.73 -8.76
CA GLN A 70 8.75 -13.02 -8.84
C GLN A 70 8.89 -12.02 -7.69
N PHE A 71 7.83 -11.29 -7.32
CA PHE A 71 7.85 -10.41 -6.16
C PHE A 71 8.13 -11.18 -4.86
N ILE A 72 7.37 -12.25 -4.58
CA ILE A 72 7.60 -13.11 -3.40
C ILE A 72 9.03 -13.69 -3.40
N GLN A 73 9.53 -14.19 -4.54
CA GLN A 73 10.91 -14.67 -4.66
C GLN A 73 11.95 -13.56 -4.38
N SER A 74 11.62 -12.30 -4.65
CA SER A 74 12.53 -11.15 -4.47
C SER A 74 12.64 -10.66 -3.02
N LEU A 75 11.72 -11.04 -2.12
CA LEU A 75 11.76 -10.67 -0.70
C LEU A 75 13.07 -11.12 -0.03
N ASN A 76 13.51 -12.35 -0.33
CA ASN A 76 14.70 -12.96 0.27
C ASN A 76 15.86 -13.17 -0.72
N THR A 77 15.78 -12.63 -1.94
CA THR A 77 16.86 -12.70 -2.93
C THR A 77 17.66 -11.40 -2.95
N LYS A 78 18.99 -11.50 -2.84
CA LYS A 78 19.91 -10.40 -3.14
C LYS A 78 20.24 -10.38 -4.63
N ILE A 79 20.24 -9.19 -5.23
CA ILE A 79 20.55 -8.94 -6.65
C ILE A 79 21.53 -7.77 -6.78
N GLY A 80 22.18 -7.63 -7.93
CA GLY A 80 23.17 -6.56 -8.18
C GLY A 80 22.59 -5.16 -8.44
N ASN A 81 21.29 -4.94 -8.24
CA ASN A 81 20.60 -3.71 -8.63
C ASN A 81 19.87 -3.07 -7.44
N GLU A 82 20.38 -1.93 -6.96
CA GLU A 82 19.83 -1.18 -5.83
C GLU A 82 18.91 -0.02 -6.29
N PRO A 83 17.84 0.32 -5.53
CA PRO A 83 17.28 -0.46 -4.43
C PRO A 83 16.58 -1.75 -4.91
N GLN A 84 16.68 -2.79 -4.10
CA GLN A 84 16.10 -4.11 -4.34
C GLN A 84 14.92 -4.40 -3.40
N VAL A 85 14.01 -5.28 -3.80
CA VAL A 85 12.85 -5.71 -2.98
C VAL A 85 13.29 -6.21 -1.60
N SER A 86 14.38 -6.97 -1.50
CA SER A 86 14.90 -7.47 -0.23
C SER A 86 15.35 -6.36 0.73
N LYS A 87 15.76 -5.18 0.24
CA LYS A 87 16.05 -4.01 1.10
C LYS A 87 14.78 -3.41 1.71
N TRP A 88 13.64 -3.51 1.03
CA TRP A 88 12.33 -3.16 1.59
C TRP A 88 11.86 -4.22 2.59
N TRP A 89 12.06 -5.50 2.29
CA TRP A 89 11.75 -6.59 3.20
C TRP A 89 12.53 -6.50 4.51
N ASN A 90 13.84 -6.24 4.46
CA ASN A 90 14.68 -5.98 5.63
C ASN A 90 14.19 -4.81 6.52
N MET A 91 13.36 -3.90 5.99
CA MET A 91 12.71 -2.85 6.81
C MET A 91 11.47 -3.40 7.53
N VAL A 92 10.67 -4.24 6.88
CA VAL A 92 9.59 -5.00 7.52
C VAL A 92 10.13 -5.90 8.64
N GLU A 93 11.28 -6.53 8.42
CA GLU A 93 11.95 -7.38 9.43
C GLU A 93 12.41 -6.60 10.69
N GLN A 94 12.51 -5.26 10.65
CA GLN A 94 12.86 -4.50 11.86
C GLN A 94 11.75 -4.50 12.92
N TYR A 95 10.49 -4.73 12.52
CA TYR A 95 9.37 -4.95 13.45
C TYR A 95 9.54 -6.22 14.27
N GLN A 96 10.28 -7.21 13.75
CA GLN A 96 10.60 -8.48 14.41
C GLN A 96 11.69 -8.30 15.49
N SER A 97 12.64 -7.40 15.24
CA SER A 97 13.82 -7.19 16.10
C SER A 97 13.52 -6.54 17.46
N ALA A 98 12.25 -6.38 17.82
CA ALA A 98 11.77 -5.79 19.07
C ALA A 98 11.10 -6.81 20.03
N THR A 99 10.99 -8.09 19.64
CA THR A 99 9.98 -9.02 20.20
C THR A 99 10.35 -10.52 20.10
N PRO A 100 9.91 -11.39 21.05
CA PRO A 100 9.88 -12.87 20.91
C PRO A 100 8.77 -13.42 19.97
N ALA A 101 8.71 -14.75 19.71
CA ALA A 101 8.00 -15.33 18.53
C ALA A 101 7.40 -16.77 18.69
N GLU A 102 6.31 -17.13 17.95
CA GLU A 102 5.70 -18.50 17.77
C GLU A 102 4.62 -18.59 16.61
N GLN A 103 4.04 -19.76 16.21
CA GLN A 103 3.51 -20.02 14.82
C GLN A 103 2.44 -21.19 14.54
N SER A 104 1.28 -21.01 13.80
CA SER A 104 0.26 -22.04 13.27
C SER A 104 -0.83 -21.48 12.24
N ASP A 105 -1.89 -22.10 11.61
CA ASP A 105 -2.57 -23.47 11.49
C ASP A 105 -3.51 -23.72 10.20
N SER A 106 -4.32 -24.82 10.07
CA SER A 106 -4.83 -25.58 8.83
C SER A 106 -6.38 -25.85 8.51
N LEU A 107 -6.82 -25.86 7.21
CA LEU A 107 -7.98 -26.52 6.40
C LEU A 107 -9.54 -26.35 6.71
N SER A 108 -10.56 -26.10 5.82
CA SER A 108 -10.85 -26.22 4.33
C SER A 108 -11.97 -25.26 3.73
N SER A 109 -12.18 -25.17 2.38
CA SER A 109 -12.83 -24.04 1.60
C SER A 109 -14.27 -24.09 1.02
N VAL A 110 -14.89 -22.92 0.75
CA VAL A 110 -16.02 -22.68 -0.22
C VAL A 110 -15.98 -21.24 -0.85
N GLY A 111 -16.75 -20.96 -1.92
CA GLY A 111 -17.44 -19.65 -2.13
C GLY A 111 -16.90 -18.68 -3.22
N ARG A 112 -17.78 -18.13 -4.09
CA ARG A 112 -17.42 -17.18 -5.20
C ARG A 112 -17.42 -15.68 -4.83
N THR A 113 -18.13 -15.29 -3.78
CA THR A 113 -17.98 -13.97 -3.14
C THR A 113 -17.30 -14.24 -1.81
N LEU A 114 -16.17 -13.58 -1.53
CA LEU A 114 -15.41 -13.90 -0.33
C LEU A 114 -15.98 -13.14 0.88
N THR A 115 -16.99 -13.73 1.50
CA THR A 115 -17.45 -13.35 2.84
C THR A 115 -16.41 -13.72 3.89
N GLN A 116 -16.48 -13.16 5.11
CA GLN A 116 -15.55 -13.56 6.19
C GLN A 116 -15.59 -15.07 6.50
N GLN A 117 -16.74 -15.73 6.34
CA GLN A 117 -16.87 -17.19 6.43
C GLN A 117 -16.16 -17.92 5.28
N SER A 118 -16.32 -17.44 4.03
CA SER A 118 -15.58 -18.01 2.88
C SER A 118 -14.08 -17.74 2.98
N ILE A 119 -13.66 -16.60 3.53
CA ILE A 119 -12.27 -16.28 3.84
C ILE A 119 -11.74 -17.24 4.91
N GLN A 120 -12.49 -17.52 5.98
CA GLN A 120 -12.11 -18.52 6.97
C GLN A 120 -11.85 -19.88 6.32
N SER A 121 -12.82 -20.37 5.56
CA SER A 121 -12.69 -21.64 4.83
C SER A 121 -11.52 -21.64 3.82
N LEU A 122 -11.27 -20.54 3.11
CA LEU A 122 -10.16 -20.46 2.13
C LEU A 122 -8.79 -20.27 2.78
N ALA A 123 -8.72 -19.50 3.86
CA ALA A 123 -7.51 -19.27 4.65
C ALA A 123 -7.04 -20.59 5.22
N GLN A 124 -7.97 -21.30 5.84
CA GLN A 124 -7.79 -22.68 6.22
C GLN A 124 -7.38 -23.55 5.00
N LYS A 125 -8.08 -23.54 3.85
CA LYS A 125 -7.71 -24.42 2.72
C LYS A 125 -6.27 -24.26 2.21
N ALA A 126 -5.67 -23.08 2.33
CA ALA A 126 -4.28 -22.94 1.95
C ALA A 126 -3.36 -23.86 2.78
N THR A 127 -3.64 -24.11 4.06
CA THR A 127 -2.61 -24.44 5.06
C THR A 127 -2.57 -25.90 5.58
N THR A 128 -3.34 -26.87 5.07
CA THR A 128 -3.17 -28.28 5.52
C THR A 128 -1.85 -28.89 5.08
N GLY A 129 -1.24 -29.68 5.96
CA GLY A 129 0.13 -30.18 5.79
C GLY A 129 1.20 -29.09 5.79
N LEU A 130 0.80 -27.81 5.87
CA LEU A 130 1.64 -26.62 5.87
C LEU A 130 1.21 -25.68 7.00
N PRO A 131 1.08 -26.15 8.27
CA PRO A 131 0.23 -25.49 9.25
C PRO A 131 0.89 -24.21 9.76
N SER A 132 2.21 -24.20 9.88
CA SER A 132 3.03 -23.03 10.24
C SER A 132 3.04 -21.91 9.18
N SER A 133 2.24 -21.99 8.11
CA SER A 133 2.21 -21.01 7.02
C SER A 133 1.04 -20.05 7.09
N VAL A 134 1.25 -18.81 6.63
CA VAL A 134 0.19 -17.81 6.45
C VAL A 134 -0.54 -18.10 5.14
N ALA A 135 -1.87 -18.05 5.16
CA ALA A 135 -2.68 -18.26 3.98
C ALA A 135 -2.70 -17.02 3.08
N LEU A 136 -2.16 -17.12 1.86
CA LEU A 136 -2.17 -16.04 0.87
C LEU A 136 -3.17 -16.34 -0.25
N ILE A 137 -4.32 -15.67 -0.21
CA ILE A 137 -5.41 -15.82 -1.18
C ILE A 137 -5.35 -14.70 -2.21
N PHE A 138 -4.99 -15.03 -3.44
CA PHE A 138 -5.12 -14.11 -4.58
C PHE A 138 -6.49 -14.27 -5.24
N THR A 139 -7.26 -13.21 -5.41
CA THR A 139 -8.58 -13.28 -6.08
C THR A 139 -8.57 -12.66 -7.49
N ASP A 140 -9.24 -13.31 -8.44
CA ASP A 140 -9.39 -12.74 -9.78
C ASP A 140 -10.29 -11.48 -9.77
N LYS A 141 -10.22 -10.69 -10.84
CA LYS A 141 -10.84 -9.36 -10.91
C LYS A 141 -12.36 -9.34 -10.74
N ASN A 142 -13.03 -10.45 -11.04
CA ASN A 142 -14.48 -10.59 -10.93
C ASN A 142 -14.92 -11.01 -9.53
N VAL A 143 -13.99 -11.36 -8.64
CA VAL A 143 -14.26 -11.81 -7.27
C VAL A 143 -14.20 -10.61 -6.31
N ALA A 144 -15.29 -10.38 -5.58
CA ALA A 144 -15.36 -9.34 -4.56
C ALA A 144 -15.02 -9.90 -3.18
N VAL A 145 -14.35 -9.10 -2.35
CA VAL A 145 -13.80 -9.51 -1.05
C VAL A 145 -14.37 -8.61 0.06
N GLN A 146 -15.21 -9.18 0.91
CA GLN A 146 -15.90 -8.48 2.00
C GLN A 146 -14.92 -8.06 3.10
N GLY A 147 -15.10 -6.85 3.64
CA GLY A 147 -14.26 -6.28 4.69
C GLY A 147 -13.13 -5.38 4.18
N THR A 148 -12.68 -5.59 2.94
CA THR A 148 -11.58 -4.83 2.33
C THR A 148 -11.86 -3.31 2.37
N PRO A 149 -11.02 -2.50 3.04
CA PRO A 149 -11.25 -1.05 3.12
C PRO A 149 -11.21 -0.38 1.75
N LYS A 150 -12.05 0.65 1.54
CA LYS A 150 -12.05 1.44 0.29
C LYS A 150 -10.64 1.95 -0.03
N GLY A 151 -10.21 1.79 -1.27
CA GLY A 151 -8.87 2.18 -1.72
C GLY A 151 -7.72 1.23 -1.33
N ARG A 152 -7.97 0.12 -0.61
CA ARG A 152 -7.00 -0.99 -0.46
C ARG A 152 -7.36 -2.14 -1.41
N CYS A 153 -6.37 -2.75 -2.05
CA CYS A 153 -6.56 -3.99 -2.84
C CYS A 153 -6.36 -5.26 -2.01
N SER A 154 -6.21 -5.12 -0.69
CA SER A 154 -5.90 -6.22 0.20
C SER A 154 -6.40 -5.96 1.62
N GLN A 155 -6.56 -7.06 2.35
CA GLN A 155 -6.80 -7.09 3.78
C GLN A 155 -6.08 -8.29 4.39
N HIS A 156 -5.87 -8.26 5.69
CA HIS A 156 -5.25 -9.36 6.44
C HIS A 156 -5.97 -9.58 7.76
N GLY A 157 -5.60 -10.64 8.47
CA GLY A 157 -6.05 -10.93 9.82
C GLY A 157 -5.92 -12.40 10.17
N PHE A 158 -6.78 -12.85 11.07
CA PHE A 158 -6.81 -14.23 11.54
C PHE A 158 -8.24 -14.80 11.52
N VAL A 159 -8.33 -16.12 11.47
CA VAL A 159 -9.58 -16.88 11.64
C VAL A 159 -9.37 -18.02 12.63
N ASN A 160 -10.43 -18.37 13.37
CA ASN A 160 -10.35 -19.45 14.35
C ASN A 160 -10.44 -20.82 13.65
N SER A 161 -9.53 -21.72 14.00
CA SER A 161 -9.37 -23.06 13.42
C SER A 161 -9.31 -24.06 14.55
N GLY A 162 -10.48 -24.37 15.13
CA GLY A 162 -10.56 -25.09 16.41
C GLY A 162 -10.01 -24.24 17.55
N ALA A 163 -9.01 -24.76 18.26
CA ALA A 163 -8.29 -24.04 19.31
C ALA A 163 -7.21 -23.09 18.77
N SER A 164 -6.75 -23.28 17.52
CA SER A 164 -5.71 -22.49 16.87
C SER A 164 -6.28 -21.28 16.10
N LYS A 165 -5.39 -20.39 15.65
CA LYS A 165 -5.73 -19.28 14.74
C LYS A 165 -4.93 -19.39 13.44
N THR A 166 -5.60 -19.49 12.31
CA THR A 166 -4.96 -19.41 10.99
C THR A 166 -4.84 -17.94 10.57
N LEU A 167 -3.62 -17.48 10.29
CA LEU A 167 -3.39 -16.16 9.69
C LEU A 167 -3.69 -16.16 8.20
N TYR A 168 -4.20 -15.03 7.69
CA TYR A 168 -4.51 -14.87 6.28
C TYR A 168 -4.19 -13.47 5.74
N MET A 169 -3.93 -13.43 4.44
CA MET A 169 -3.94 -12.27 3.58
C MET A 169 -4.85 -12.55 2.38
N VAL A 170 -5.73 -11.61 2.04
CA VAL A 170 -6.46 -11.62 0.76
C VAL A 170 -5.95 -10.46 -0.08
N VAL A 171 -5.58 -10.72 -1.34
CA VAL A 171 -5.13 -9.71 -2.30
C VAL A 171 -5.97 -9.86 -3.57
N GLY A 172 -6.83 -8.87 -3.85
CA GLY A 172 -7.74 -8.87 -4.98
C GLY A 172 -7.22 -8.08 -6.17
N ASN A 173 -7.54 -8.52 -7.39
CA ASN A 173 -7.26 -7.76 -8.60
C ASN A 173 -8.27 -6.59 -8.75
N PRO A 174 -7.83 -5.32 -8.84
CA PRO A 174 -8.72 -4.16 -8.91
C PRO A 174 -9.50 -3.99 -10.22
N GLU A 175 -9.15 -4.69 -11.31
CA GLU A 175 -9.59 -4.39 -12.70
C GLU A 175 -11.11 -4.31 -12.91
N VAL A 176 -11.94 -4.86 -12.02
CA VAL A 176 -13.42 -4.69 -12.05
C VAL A 176 -13.96 -4.23 -10.70
N ASN A 177 -13.68 -4.96 -9.62
CA ASN A 177 -14.38 -4.76 -8.35
C ASN A 177 -13.85 -3.63 -7.44
N CYS A 178 -12.63 -3.12 -7.66
CA CYS A 178 -12.13 -1.96 -6.93
C CYS A 178 -11.10 -1.14 -7.72
N PRO A 179 -11.48 -0.46 -8.82
CA PRO A 179 -10.52 0.27 -9.66
C PRO A 179 -9.74 1.36 -8.90
N GLU A 180 -10.35 1.94 -7.85
CA GLU A 180 -9.73 2.96 -7.00
C GLU A 180 -8.47 2.48 -6.27
N CYS A 181 -8.45 1.22 -5.80
CA CYS A 181 -7.25 0.68 -5.14
C CYS A 181 -6.12 0.37 -6.14
N GLY A 182 -6.41 0.40 -7.45
CA GLY A 182 -5.42 0.39 -8.51
C GLY A 182 -4.55 1.66 -8.59
N TRP A 183 -4.79 2.66 -7.74
CA TRP A 183 -3.89 3.81 -7.59
C TRP A 183 -2.48 3.34 -7.17
N PRO A 184 -1.40 3.79 -7.81
CA PRO A 184 -1.29 4.98 -8.68
C PRO A 184 -1.41 4.69 -10.18
N PHE A 185 -1.64 3.43 -10.57
CA PHE A 185 -1.74 2.99 -11.97
C PHE A 185 -3.11 3.22 -12.59
N ASN A 186 -4.14 3.45 -11.76
CA ASN A 186 -5.44 4.00 -12.14
C ASN A 186 -5.60 5.45 -11.67
N LYS A 187 -6.29 6.26 -12.47
CA LYS A 187 -6.84 7.55 -12.04
C LYS A 187 -7.84 7.32 -10.88
N PRO A 188 -7.71 8.00 -9.73
CA PRO A 188 -8.63 7.82 -8.62
C PRO A 188 -9.98 8.50 -8.90
N THR A 189 -11.03 8.00 -8.27
CA THR A 189 -12.40 8.55 -8.33
C THR A 189 -12.57 9.82 -7.50
N SER A 190 -11.70 10.06 -6.53
CA SER A 190 -11.73 11.23 -5.65
C SER A 190 -10.34 11.63 -5.14
N GLY A 191 -10.21 12.87 -4.66
CA GLY A 191 -8.96 13.42 -4.13
C GLY A 191 -7.98 13.94 -5.20
N PRO A 192 -6.87 14.58 -4.76
CA PRO A 192 -5.87 15.13 -5.68
C PRO A 192 -5.07 14.04 -6.39
N HIS A 193 -4.73 14.29 -7.65
CA HIS A 193 -3.92 13.41 -8.49
C HIS A 193 -3.23 14.23 -9.57
N LEU A 194 -1.89 14.20 -9.62
CA LEU A 194 -1.13 14.93 -10.64
C LEU A 194 -0.90 14.08 -11.90
N PHE A 195 -0.41 12.85 -11.71
CA PHE A 195 -0.01 11.97 -12.81
C PHE A 195 -0.41 10.52 -12.53
N GLN A 196 -1.05 9.87 -13.51
CA GLN A 196 -1.26 8.43 -13.51
C GLN A 196 0.06 7.75 -13.86
N LEU A 197 0.46 6.76 -13.05
CA LEU A 197 1.74 6.10 -13.22
C LEU A 197 1.65 4.92 -14.19
N GLN A 198 2.70 4.69 -14.97
CA GLN A 198 2.79 3.52 -15.84
C GLN A 198 3.20 2.29 -15.02
N PRO A 199 2.46 1.17 -15.07
CA PRO A 199 2.71 -0.02 -14.25
C PRO A 199 4.07 -0.70 -14.56
N PRO A 200 4.86 -1.09 -13.53
CA PRO A 200 6.20 -1.67 -13.69
C PRO A 200 6.27 -2.90 -14.61
N ASN A 201 5.27 -3.79 -14.54
CA ASN A 201 5.19 -5.03 -15.33
C ASN A 201 4.11 -4.96 -16.43
N GLY A 202 3.59 -3.77 -16.73
CA GLY A 202 2.68 -3.52 -17.85
C GLY A 202 1.22 -3.97 -17.65
N ASN A 203 0.81 -4.44 -16.47
CA ASN A 203 -0.59 -4.76 -16.19
C ASN A 203 -1.04 -4.13 -14.86
N VAL A 204 -1.82 -3.05 -14.99
CA VAL A 204 -2.44 -2.27 -13.90
C VAL A 204 -2.96 -3.16 -12.76
N GLY A 205 -3.73 -4.22 -13.08
CA GLY A 205 -4.28 -5.13 -12.09
C GLY A 205 -3.20 -5.85 -11.28
N THR A 206 -2.23 -6.48 -11.94
CA THR A 206 -1.16 -7.25 -11.27
C THR A 206 -0.18 -6.35 -10.53
N ASP A 207 0.20 -5.22 -11.11
CA ASP A 207 1.12 -4.28 -10.46
C ASP A 207 0.47 -3.63 -9.22
N ALA A 208 -0.84 -3.37 -9.24
CA ALA A 208 -1.59 -2.97 -8.04
C ALA A 208 -1.74 -4.12 -7.02
N MET A 209 -1.88 -5.38 -7.47
CA MET A 209 -1.82 -6.54 -6.57
C MET A 209 -0.45 -6.71 -5.91
N VAL A 210 0.66 -6.28 -6.55
CA VAL A 210 1.98 -6.24 -5.89
C VAL A 210 1.98 -5.21 -4.76
N ILE A 211 1.44 -4.00 -4.97
CA ILE A 211 1.29 -2.99 -3.91
C ILE A 211 0.40 -3.55 -2.77
N GLY A 212 -0.72 -4.18 -3.11
CA GLY A 212 -1.62 -4.82 -2.14
C GLY A 212 -0.96 -5.96 -1.36
N LEU A 213 -0.15 -6.80 -2.01
CA LEU A 213 0.60 -7.86 -1.34
C LEU A 213 1.71 -7.31 -0.44
N ALA A 214 2.44 -6.29 -0.89
CA ALA A 214 3.43 -5.61 -0.06
C ALA A 214 2.77 -4.98 1.18
N ALA A 215 1.62 -4.32 1.01
CA ALA A 215 0.84 -3.79 2.11
C ALA A 215 0.44 -4.88 3.11
N ALA A 216 -0.20 -5.95 2.63
CA ALA A 216 -0.65 -7.06 3.46
C ALA A 216 0.51 -7.77 4.18
N LEU A 217 1.62 -8.06 3.50
CA LEU A 217 2.79 -8.71 4.12
C LEU A 217 3.35 -7.88 5.29
N ALA A 218 3.49 -6.56 5.13
CA ALA A 218 4.03 -5.71 6.18
C ALA A 218 3.04 -5.51 7.34
N GLU A 219 1.75 -5.33 7.05
CA GLU A 219 0.70 -5.19 8.08
C GLU A 219 0.48 -6.54 8.83
N THR A 220 0.54 -7.69 8.16
CA THR A 220 0.52 -9.02 8.81
C THR A 220 1.79 -9.36 9.58
N VAL A 221 2.98 -8.91 9.15
CA VAL A 221 4.19 -9.10 9.98
C VAL A 221 4.10 -8.29 11.26
N SER A 222 3.77 -7.00 11.14
CA SER A 222 3.80 -6.05 12.24
C SER A 222 2.59 -6.13 13.18
N ASN A 223 1.45 -6.67 12.74
CA ASN A 223 0.20 -6.69 13.51
C ASN A 223 -0.71 -7.91 13.24
N PRO A 224 -0.19 -9.16 13.23
CA PRO A 224 -0.92 -10.34 12.74
C PRO A 224 -2.26 -10.62 13.44
N TYR A 225 -2.41 -10.21 14.70
CA TYR A 225 -3.60 -10.45 15.52
C TYR A 225 -4.32 -9.18 15.99
N ASN A 226 -4.05 -8.02 15.39
CA ASN A 226 -4.55 -6.70 15.81
C ASN A 226 -4.12 -6.28 17.24
N THR A 227 -2.96 -6.77 17.69
CA THR A 227 -2.38 -6.48 19.02
C THR A 227 -0.87 -6.15 18.97
N GLY A 228 -0.27 -6.11 17.77
CA GLY A 228 1.13 -5.76 17.56
C GLY A 228 1.32 -4.25 17.42
N TYR A 229 1.76 -3.79 16.24
CA TYR A 229 1.99 -2.38 15.94
C TYR A 229 0.78 -1.70 15.28
N PHE A 230 0.06 -0.87 16.02
CA PHE A 230 -1.06 -0.08 15.47
C PHE A 230 -1.34 1.22 16.26
N LEU A 231 -2.12 2.11 15.67
CA LEU A 231 -2.73 3.27 16.34
C LEU A 231 -4.13 3.50 15.75
N ALA A 232 -5.19 3.31 16.53
CA ALA A 232 -6.59 3.54 16.12
C ALA A 232 -6.99 2.87 14.76
N GLY A 233 -6.48 1.67 14.48
CA GLY A 233 -6.72 0.94 13.23
C GLY A 233 -5.83 1.36 12.04
N VAL A 234 -4.87 2.25 12.27
CA VAL A 234 -3.74 2.52 11.36
C VAL A 234 -2.61 1.54 11.69
N GLU A 235 -1.94 1.01 10.66
CA GLU A 235 -0.87 0.00 10.76
C GLU A 235 0.37 0.42 9.94
N ALA A 236 1.42 -0.42 9.92
CA ALA A 236 2.74 -0.13 9.37
C ALA A 236 2.80 0.49 7.96
N VAL A 237 1.85 0.17 7.07
CA VAL A 237 1.78 0.74 5.71
C VAL A 237 0.73 1.83 5.62
N SER A 238 -0.42 1.64 6.25
CA SER A 238 -1.52 2.62 6.27
C SER A 238 -1.22 3.91 7.04
N ALA A 239 -0.19 3.95 7.91
CA ALA A 239 0.37 5.19 8.46
C ALA A 239 1.10 6.06 7.41
N CYS A 240 1.51 5.46 6.29
CA CYS A 240 2.24 6.11 5.20
C CYS A 240 1.45 6.11 3.88
N PRO A 241 0.17 6.55 3.89
CA PRO A 241 -0.75 6.28 2.81
C PRO A 241 -0.29 6.96 1.51
N LYS A 242 -0.33 6.19 0.41
CA LYS A 242 -0.09 6.67 -0.95
C LYS A 242 1.32 7.28 -1.19
N ARG A 243 2.31 6.99 -0.33
CA ARG A 243 3.72 7.38 -0.53
C ARG A 243 4.54 6.21 -1.11
N PHE A 244 5.37 6.47 -2.11
CA PHE A 244 6.26 5.48 -2.76
C PHE A 244 7.72 5.95 -2.88
N GLY A 245 8.00 7.25 -2.77
CA GLY A 245 9.36 7.79 -2.77
C GLY A 245 9.46 9.10 -1.98
N SER A 246 10.67 9.59 -1.80
CA SER A 246 10.97 10.81 -1.05
C SER A 246 10.24 12.03 -1.65
N GLY A 247 9.73 12.89 -0.77
CA GLY A 247 8.91 14.05 -1.15
C GLY A 247 7.48 13.72 -1.62
N ALA A 248 6.95 12.54 -1.35
CA ALA A 248 5.54 12.20 -1.63
C ALA A 248 4.55 13.04 -0.80
N PHE A 249 3.49 13.53 -1.46
CA PHE A 249 2.41 14.33 -0.90
C PHE A 249 1.06 13.99 -1.59
N PRO A 250 -0.11 14.45 -1.11
CA PRO A 250 -1.40 14.09 -1.69
C PRO A 250 -1.49 14.35 -3.20
N GLY A 251 -1.61 13.26 -3.98
CA GLY A 251 -1.66 13.28 -5.44
C GLY A 251 -0.33 13.09 -6.17
N PHE A 252 0.80 13.05 -5.44
CA PHE A 252 2.14 12.80 -5.96
C PHE A 252 2.83 11.63 -5.22
N ALA A 253 3.19 10.59 -5.97
CA ALA A 253 3.78 9.35 -5.44
C ALA A 253 5.16 9.52 -4.76
N GLY A 254 5.85 10.64 -4.98
CA GLY A 254 7.24 10.85 -4.55
C GLY A 254 8.23 10.62 -5.68
N LYS A 255 9.53 10.81 -5.38
CA LYS A 255 10.62 10.57 -6.32
C LYS A 255 10.79 9.06 -6.56
N ILE A 256 10.48 8.62 -7.78
CA ILE A 256 10.56 7.22 -8.21
C ILE A 256 11.30 7.11 -9.55
N ARG A 257 11.75 5.92 -9.92
CA ARG A 257 12.42 5.68 -11.20
C ARG A 257 11.41 5.50 -12.33
N ILE A 258 11.83 5.88 -13.53
CA ILE A 258 11.09 5.74 -14.78
C ILE A 258 11.98 4.98 -15.76
N ASN A 259 11.45 3.97 -16.44
CA ASN A 259 12.12 3.31 -17.57
C ASN A 259 11.97 4.20 -18.82
N PRO A 260 13.06 4.70 -19.43
CA PRO A 260 12.97 5.63 -20.56
C PRO A 260 12.39 5.02 -21.84
N GLY A 261 12.45 3.68 -22.00
CA GLY A 261 11.93 2.99 -23.19
C GLY A 261 10.47 2.55 -23.09
N THR A 262 9.89 2.51 -21.88
CA THR A 262 8.51 2.03 -21.67
C THR A 262 7.63 2.94 -20.81
N GLY A 263 8.21 4.03 -20.26
CA GLY A 263 7.58 4.86 -19.24
C GLY A 263 7.38 4.18 -17.88
N ALA A 264 7.60 2.87 -17.77
CA ALA A 264 7.24 2.07 -16.59
C ALA A 264 7.92 2.59 -15.32
N THR A 265 7.12 2.82 -14.28
CA THR A 265 7.55 3.49 -13.04
C THR A 265 7.74 2.49 -11.91
N TYR A 266 8.80 2.66 -11.11
CA TYR A 266 9.19 1.68 -10.10
C TYR A 266 10.08 2.29 -9.01
N ASN A 267 10.15 1.63 -7.85
CA ASN A 267 11.09 1.97 -6.78
C ASN A 267 11.89 0.78 -6.23
N ALA A 268 11.67 -0.44 -6.75
CA ALA A 268 12.41 -1.64 -6.37
C ALA A 268 12.75 -2.52 -7.59
N HIS A 269 13.96 -3.07 -7.62
CA HIS A 269 14.36 -4.16 -8.53
C HIS A 269 14.12 -5.53 -7.88
N GLY A 270 13.79 -6.53 -8.69
CA GLY A 270 13.60 -7.93 -8.27
C GLY A 270 14.21 -8.95 -9.22
N VAL A 271 13.95 -10.24 -8.92
CA VAL A 271 14.55 -11.38 -9.65
C VAL A 271 14.13 -11.43 -11.11
N LYS A 272 15.01 -11.98 -11.96
CA LYS A 272 14.74 -12.17 -13.40
C LYS A 272 14.37 -10.86 -14.13
N ARG A 273 14.94 -9.73 -13.68
CA ARG A 273 14.73 -8.36 -14.21
C ARG A 273 13.30 -7.80 -14.06
N SER A 274 12.47 -8.33 -13.15
CA SER A 274 11.20 -7.68 -12.80
C SER A 274 11.45 -6.40 -11.99
N ASN A 275 10.66 -5.35 -12.23
CA ASN A 275 10.65 -4.14 -11.41
C ASN A 275 9.32 -4.07 -10.64
N PHE A 276 9.31 -3.36 -9.50
CA PHE A 276 8.13 -3.22 -8.66
C PHE A 276 8.01 -1.82 -8.06
N LEU A 277 6.79 -1.45 -7.68
CA LEU A 277 6.50 -0.26 -6.88
C LEU A 277 5.99 -0.73 -5.52
N LEU A 278 6.75 -0.47 -4.46
CA LEU A 278 6.48 -0.92 -3.09
C LEU A 278 6.14 0.28 -2.19
N PRO A 279 5.10 0.19 -1.34
CA PRO A 279 4.66 1.31 -0.52
C PRO A 279 5.71 1.71 0.52
N ALA A 280 5.65 2.97 0.94
CA ALA A 280 6.34 3.43 2.14
C ALA A 280 5.94 2.60 3.36
N LEU A 281 6.89 2.45 4.28
CA LEU A 281 6.70 1.80 5.58
C LEU A 281 6.90 2.85 6.68
N TRP A 282 6.10 2.81 7.74
CA TRP A 282 6.50 3.47 8.97
C TRP A 282 7.78 2.81 9.50
N ASN A 283 8.67 3.63 10.04
CA ASN A 283 9.88 3.18 10.70
C ASN A 283 9.75 3.43 12.22
N PRO A 284 9.63 2.38 13.06
CA PRO A 284 9.43 2.56 14.50
C PRO A 284 10.66 3.16 15.21
N LYS A 285 11.85 3.13 14.59
CA LYS A 285 13.08 3.72 15.14
C LYS A 285 13.18 5.22 14.85
N THR A 286 12.79 5.65 13.65
CA THR A 286 12.85 7.07 13.24
C THR A 286 11.51 7.81 13.37
N ARG A 287 10.45 7.12 13.80
CA ARG A 287 9.06 7.61 13.95
C ARG A 287 8.60 8.44 12.74
N SER A 288 8.78 7.87 11.56
CA SER A 288 8.55 8.55 10.28
C SER A 288 8.36 7.55 9.14
N CYS A 289 7.77 8.01 8.03
CA CYS A 289 7.59 7.22 6.83
C CYS A 289 8.89 7.08 6.03
N TRP A 290 9.37 5.84 5.90
CA TRP A 290 10.53 5.44 5.13
C TRP A 290 10.15 4.96 3.73
N THR A 291 11.03 5.24 2.76
CA THR A 291 10.90 4.88 1.34
C THR A 291 12.25 4.38 0.80
N LEU A 292 12.22 3.61 -0.30
CA LEU A 292 13.43 3.07 -0.93
C LEU A 292 14.27 4.11 -1.70
N LEU A 293 13.67 5.27 -2.00
CA LEU A 293 14.15 6.39 -2.83
C LEU A 293 13.64 7.70 -2.23
#